data_AF-A0A329MI08-F1
#
_entry.id   AF-A0A329MI08-F1
#
_cell.length_a   1.000
_cell.length_b   1.000
_cell.length_c   1.000
_cell.angle_alpha   90.00
_cell.angle_beta   90.00
_cell.angle_gamma   90.00
#
_symmetry.space_group_name_H-M   'P 1'
#
loop_
_entity.id
_entity.type
_entity.pdbx_description
1 polymer ?
#
loop_
_entity_poly.entity_id
_entity_poly.type
_entity_poly.pdbx_seq_one_letter_code
_entity_poly.pdbx_strand_id
1 'polypeptide(L)'
;MRKNMAKLVIAGTLCFSMMPIQALAQSTTTQTATVVQSVSFREKPSTSGERIRYLQKGETVTVIDKPNSYWLHVKDGNGKTGYISSSQTYITLKTNTAPSTGQSSGKANAEVVASVSFRKGPSTNDARIRFLKEGERITVVDKVNSYWYKAIDSAGVTGYVSTSDQYIELFGSEEDDNEEAVFQDDPNATIVKSVSFRTGPSTDASRIRYLQAGEPVLILQKVNSYWYKIQDKNGKLGYVSTSSSYIKTDSTTPTPTPEPPVQVPSSQSVEKMIAAGMKFLGTPYEYGSSRYDNTTMDCSDLVRQAFLNGLNLRLPGDSRSQGEYVKQVGKTTTDWHNLKRGDLLFFMSYKGSKASSYAGINKASQRITHVAIYLGNGQILHTYSKESGGVRIDNLAGKHWEYRFIFGGSAL
;
A
#
# COMPACT_ATOMS: atom_id res chain seq x y z
N MET A 1 -29.13 -14.81 72.28
CA MET A 1 -29.97 -15.74 71.47
C MET A 1 -29.01 -16.59 70.64
N ARG A 2 -28.68 -17.85 71.00
CA ARG A 2 -29.42 -19.12 70.74
C ARG A 2 -30.07 -19.13 69.35
N LYS A 3 -29.96 -20.13 68.48
CA LYS A 3 -29.19 -21.38 68.35
C LYS A 3 -29.66 -21.99 67.01
N ASN A 4 -28.78 -22.71 66.29
CA ASN A 4 -29.07 -23.89 65.45
C ASN A 4 -29.98 -23.69 64.20
N MET A 5 -29.76 -24.32 63.04
CA MET A 5 -29.68 -25.77 62.85
C MET A 5 -29.00 -26.17 61.52
N ALA A 6 -28.24 -27.26 61.60
CA ALA A 6 -27.71 -28.05 60.50
C ALA A 6 -28.81 -28.80 59.73
N LYS A 7 -28.52 -29.19 58.47
CA LYS A 7 -28.88 -30.50 57.94
C LYS A 7 -27.85 -31.00 56.93
N LEU A 8 -27.50 -32.26 57.16
CA LEU A 8 -26.53 -33.16 56.55
C LEU A 8 -27.17 -33.93 55.38
N VAL A 9 -26.37 -34.75 54.67
CA VAL A 9 -26.69 -35.95 53.84
C VAL A 9 -26.54 -35.72 52.32
N ILE A 10 -25.91 -36.56 51.48
CA ILE A 10 -24.81 -37.57 51.49
C ILE A 10 -24.68 -38.05 50.03
N ALA A 11 -23.45 -38.42 49.64
CA ALA A 11 -23.01 -39.34 48.57
C ALA A 11 -23.40 -39.16 47.09
N GLY A 12 -22.35 -39.18 46.26
CA GLY A 12 -22.44 -39.41 44.81
C GLY A 12 -21.06 -39.43 44.17
N THR A 13 -20.34 -40.54 44.33
CA THR A 13 -19.02 -40.80 43.75
C THR A 13 -19.08 -40.81 42.22
N LEU A 14 -18.31 -39.96 41.54
CA LEU A 14 -17.91 -40.19 40.15
C LEU A 14 -16.43 -39.79 39.99
N CYS A 15 -15.55 -40.78 40.02
CA CYS A 15 -14.15 -40.61 39.65
C CYS A 15 -14.06 -40.35 38.14
N PHE A 16 -13.89 -39.10 37.74
CA PHE A 16 -13.30 -38.75 36.45
C PHE A 16 -11.91 -38.19 36.69
N SER A 17 -10.91 -38.98 36.32
CA SER A 17 -9.51 -38.54 36.20
C SER A 17 -9.41 -37.48 35.11
N MET A 18 -9.53 -36.20 35.48
CA MET A 18 -9.12 -35.10 34.61
C MET A 18 -7.61 -34.88 34.78
N MET A 19 -6.86 -35.28 33.77
CA MET A 19 -5.48 -34.82 33.57
C MET A 19 -5.45 -33.27 33.68
N PRO A 20 -4.40 -32.67 34.28
CA PRO A 20 -4.20 -31.25 34.14
C PRO A 20 -3.94 -30.96 32.66
N ILE A 21 -4.88 -30.30 31.99
CA ILE A 21 -4.57 -29.57 30.76
C ILE A 21 -3.58 -28.49 31.19
N GLN A 22 -2.29 -28.74 30.97
CA GLN A 22 -1.29 -27.68 30.99
C GLN A 22 -1.72 -26.66 29.95
N ALA A 23 -2.15 -25.49 30.42
CA ALA A 23 -2.30 -24.32 29.58
C ALA A 23 -0.95 -24.09 28.89
N LEU A 24 -0.93 -24.25 27.57
CA LEU A 24 0.19 -23.82 26.74
C LEU A 24 0.33 -22.31 26.97
N ALA A 25 1.35 -21.91 27.75
CA ALA A 25 1.79 -20.54 27.78
C ALA A 25 2.21 -20.18 26.36
N GLN A 26 1.36 -19.41 25.68
CA GLN A 26 1.73 -18.80 24.41
C GLN A 26 2.90 -17.86 24.70
N SER A 27 4.07 -18.26 24.19
CA SER A 27 5.27 -17.43 24.17
C SER A 27 4.99 -16.19 23.34
N THR A 28 4.54 -15.12 23.99
CA THR A 28 4.36 -13.81 23.36
C THR A 28 5.73 -13.20 23.15
N THR A 29 6.22 -13.24 21.91
CA THR A 29 7.48 -12.62 21.49
C THR A 29 7.37 -11.11 21.68
N THR A 30 7.67 -10.63 22.88
CA THR A 30 7.49 -9.24 23.26
C THR A 30 8.68 -8.43 22.73
N GLN A 31 8.50 -7.80 21.58
CA GLN A 31 9.49 -6.88 21.00
C GLN A 31 9.51 -5.59 21.83
N THR A 32 10.69 -5.11 22.20
CA THR A 32 10.85 -3.87 22.97
C THR A 32 11.67 -2.86 22.19
N ALA A 33 11.49 -1.57 22.45
CA ALA A 33 12.29 -0.48 21.88
C ALA A 33 12.89 0.34 23.01
N THR A 34 14.20 0.63 22.93
CA THR A 34 14.88 1.57 23.83
C THR A 34 14.99 2.93 23.15
N VAL A 35 14.58 4.00 23.82
CA VAL A 35 14.68 5.38 23.31
C VAL A 35 16.14 5.83 23.43
N VAL A 36 16.81 6.09 22.30
CA VAL A 36 18.21 6.56 22.27
C VAL A 36 18.32 8.08 22.22
N GLN A 37 17.24 8.77 21.81
CA GLN A 37 17.07 10.21 21.84
C GLN A 37 15.60 10.56 22.09
N SER A 38 15.32 11.64 22.83
CA SER A 38 13.96 12.02 23.23
C SER A 38 12.99 12.00 22.04
N VAL A 39 11.86 11.32 22.19
CA VAL A 39 10.89 11.12 21.09
C VAL A 39 9.48 11.51 21.54
N SER A 40 8.69 12.07 20.62
CA SER A 40 7.29 12.42 20.90
C SER A 40 6.44 11.15 20.95
N PHE A 41 5.73 10.96 22.07
CA PHE A 41 4.70 9.94 22.23
C PHE A 41 3.33 10.55 21.96
N ARG A 42 2.61 10.04 20.97
CA ARG A 42 1.42 10.69 20.40
C ARG A 42 0.22 9.76 20.38
N GLU A 43 -0.97 10.34 20.31
CA GLU A 43 -2.22 9.59 20.22
C GLU A 43 -2.49 8.99 18.83
N LYS A 44 -1.86 9.54 17.78
CA LYS A 44 -1.99 9.10 16.39
C LYS A 44 -0.60 8.97 15.74
N PRO A 45 -0.43 8.11 14.71
CA PRO A 45 0.83 7.96 13.97
C PRO A 45 1.03 9.15 13.00
N SER A 46 1.04 10.37 13.54
CA SER A 46 1.19 11.61 12.79
C SER A 46 1.90 12.67 13.64
N THR A 47 2.72 13.50 13.00
CA THR A 47 3.36 14.67 13.64
C THR A 47 2.37 15.78 14.01
N SER A 48 1.17 15.77 13.40
CA SER A 48 0.05 16.65 13.74
C SER A 48 -0.86 16.11 14.86
N GLY A 49 -0.67 14.86 15.29
CA GLY A 49 -1.44 14.27 16.39
C GLY A 49 -1.04 14.85 17.75
N GLU A 50 -1.97 14.92 18.70
CA GLU A 50 -1.69 15.40 20.04
C GLU A 50 -0.59 14.56 20.70
N ARG A 51 0.35 15.26 21.35
CA ARG A 51 1.48 14.64 22.02
C ARG A 51 1.09 14.40 23.47
N ILE A 52 1.00 13.12 23.83
CA ILE A 52 0.74 12.66 25.18
C ILE A 52 1.86 13.15 26.10
N ARG A 53 3.12 12.87 25.75
CA ARG A 53 4.34 13.35 26.41
C ARG A 53 5.57 13.07 25.56
N TYR A 54 6.75 13.41 26.06
CA TYR A 54 8.00 12.89 25.51
C TYR A 54 8.42 11.62 26.24
N LEU A 55 8.89 10.63 25.48
CA LEU A 55 9.68 9.54 26.05
C LEU A 55 11.14 10.00 26.11
N GLN A 56 11.76 9.78 27.26
CA GLN A 56 13.12 10.26 27.51
C GLN A 56 14.16 9.25 27.04
N LYS A 57 15.39 9.73 26.76
CA LYS A 57 16.52 8.85 26.45
C LYS A 57 16.71 7.82 27.58
N GLY A 58 16.82 6.55 27.22
CA GLY A 58 16.91 5.42 28.13
C GLY A 58 15.58 4.75 28.46
N GLU A 59 14.44 5.38 28.15
CA GLU A 59 13.12 4.80 28.40
C GLU A 59 12.86 3.61 27.46
N THR A 60 12.24 2.56 27.98
CA THR A 60 11.88 1.36 27.22
C THR A 60 10.38 1.27 27.01
N VAL A 61 9.97 0.90 25.80
CA VAL A 61 8.57 0.65 25.46
C VAL A 61 8.38 -0.71 24.82
N THR A 62 7.22 -1.30 25.00
CA THR A 62 6.84 -2.53 24.31
C THR A 62 6.26 -2.18 22.94
N VAL A 63 6.74 -2.81 21.89
CA VAL A 63 6.20 -2.65 20.53
C VAL A 63 5.01 -3.58 20.37
N ILE A 64 3.86 -3.00 20.05
CA ILE A 64 2.62 -3.73 19.78
C ILE A 64 2.57 -4.07 18.29
N ASP A 65 2.74 -3.06 17.43
CA ASP A 65 2.70 -3.20 15.98
C ASP A 65 3.45 -2.04 15.28
N LYS A 66 3.54 -2.11 13.95
CA LYS A 66 4.14 -1.09 13.09
C LYS A 66 3.13 -0.67 12.02
N PRO A 67 2.35 0.42 12.23
CA PRO A 67 1.29 0.80 11.30
C PRO A 67 1.81 1.30 9.94
N ASN A 68 3.05 1.78 9.88
CA ASN A 68 3.75 2.15 8.65
C ASN A 68 5.27 2.25 8.87
N SER A 69 6.03 2.60 7.84
CA SER A 69 7.51 2.67 7.91
C SER A 69 8.05 3.68 8.92
N TYR A 70 7.30 4.72 9.29
CA TYR A 70 7.73 5.88 10.08
C TYR A 70 7.29 5.86 11.55
N TRP A 71 6.32 5.02 11.91
CA TRP A 71 5.72 5.00 13.24
C TRP A 71 5.70 3.59 13.83
N LEU A 72 5.86 3.50 15.14
CA LEU A 72 5.62 2.30 15.94
C LEU A 72 4.44 2.54 16.87
N HIS A 73 3.54 1.57 16.98
CA HIS A 73 2.54 1.54 18.04
C HIS A 73 3.17 0.84 19.25
N VAL A 74 3.20 1.55 20.38
CA VAL A 74 3.94 1.12 21.56
C VAL A 74 3.14 1.31 22.84
N LYS A 75 3.48 0.52 23.85
CA LYS A 75 2.98 0.64 25.23
C LYS A 75 4.11 1.09 26.14
N ASP A 76 3.90 2.16 26.88
CA ASP A 76 4.87 2.67 27.86
C ASP A 76 4.86 1.85 29.17
N GLY A 77 5.81 2.15 30.07
CA GLY A 77 5.93 1.47 31.37
C GLY A 77 4.74 1.66 32.31
N ASN A 78 3.90 2.67 32.08
CA ASN A 78 2.66 2.91 32.84
C ASN A 78 1.44 2.22 32.20
N GLY A 79 1.65 1.52 31.07
CA GLY A 79 0.63 0.81 30.34
C GLY A 79 -0.18 1.67 29.38
N LYS A 80 0.17 2.94 29.18
CA LYS A 80 -0.47 3.82 28.19
C LYS A 80 0.04 3.48 26.79
N THR A 81 -0.87 3.40 25.83
CA THR A 81 -0.56 3.12 24.42
C THR A 81 -0.53 4.41 23.59
N GLY A 82 0.23 4.37 22.50
CA GLY A 82 0.35 5.48 21.56
C GLY A 82 1.45 5.23 20.54
N TYR A 83 1.83 6.27 19.80
CA TYR A 83 2.70 6.16 18.65
C TYR A 83 4.00 6.96 18.83
N ILE A 84 5.11 6.36 18.42
CA ILE A 84 6.44 6.99 18.39
C ILE A 84 7.10 6.82 17.02
N SER A 85 8.13 7.62 16.73
CA SER A 85 8.89 7.45 15.49
C SER A 85 9.63 6.11 15.46
N SER A 86 9.62 5.43 14.33
CA SER A 86 10.38 4.19 14.07
C SER A 86 11.85 4.45 13.69
N SER A 87 12.27 5.72 13.58
CA SER A 87 13.61 6.08 13.14
C SER A 87 14.67 5.65 14.17
N GLN A 88 15.76 5.08 13.66
CA GLN A 88 16.95 4.70 14.44
C GLN A 88 17.63 5.89 15.12
N THR A 89 17.31 7.13 14.71
CA THR A 89 17.72 8.35 15.42
C THR A 89 17.12 8.43 16.83
N TYR A 90 15.89 7.93 17.01
CA TYR A 90 15.13 8.08 18.25
C TYR A 90 15.06 6.79 19.07
N ILE A 91 15.09 5.62 18.42
CA ILE A 91 14.91 4.33 19.09
C ILE A 91 15.85 3.23 18.57
N THR A 92 16.08 2.21 19.39
CA THR A 92 16.72 0.95 19.00
C THR A 92 15.82 -0.21 19.41
N LEU A 93 15.46 -1.06 18.46
CA LEU A 93 14.64 -2.25 18.71
C LEU A 93 15.50 -3.34 19.36
N LYS A 94 14.99 -3.92 20.44
CA LYS A 94 15.52 -5.11 21.11
C LYS A 94 14.50 -6.24 20.96
N THR A 95 14.87 -7.25 20.19
CA THR A 95 14.20 -8.55 20.22
C THR A 95 14.74 -9.30 21.43
N ASN A 96 13.92 -9.47 22.47
CA ASN A 96 14.26 -10.37 23.56
C ASN A 96 14.09 -11.80 23.07
N THR A 97 15.14 -12.34 22.45
CA THR A 97 15.28 -13.79 22.34
C THR A 97 15.92 -14.24 23.66
N ALA A 98 15.17 -15.01 24.45
CA ALA A 98 15.73 -15.66 25.64
C ALA A 98 16.98 -16.47 25.24
N PRO A 99 18.01 -16.53 26.10
CA PRO A 99 19.29 -17.13 25.76
C PRO A 99 19.14 -18.65 25.59
N SER A 100 19.12 -19.10 24.34
CA SER A 100 19.41 -20.49 24.01
C SER A 100 20.92 -20.64 23.95
N THR A 101 21.48 -21.24 24.99
CA THR A 101 22.79 -21.90 24.93
C THR A 101 22.72 -22.99 23.88
N GLY A 102 23.12 -22.66 22.67
CA GLY A 102 23.22 -23.60 21.57
C GLY A 102 24.18 -23.06 20.54
N GLN A 103 25.41 -23.56 20.57
CA GLN A 103 26.30 -23.51 19.41
C GLN A 103 25.48 -23.93 18.18
N SER A 104 25.26 -23.00 17.26
CA SER A 104 24.93 -23.37 15.89
C SER A 104 25.99 -22.73 15.01
N SER A 105 26.91 -23.59 14.60
CA SER A 105 27.68 -23.47 13.37
C SER A 105 26.68 -23.24 12.23
N GLY A 106 26.34 -21.98 11.96
CA GLY A 106 25.58 -21.62 10.77
C GLY A 106 26.43 -21.98 9.56
N LYS A 107 26.01 -23.01 8.82
CA LYS A 107 26.64 -23.37 7.55
C LYS A 107 26.76 -22.11 6.70
N ALA A 108 27.96 -21.84 6.20
CA ALA A 108 28.19 -20.73 5.29
C ALA A 108 27.24 -20.84 4.10
N ASN A 109 26.55 -19.75 3.79
CA ASN A 109 25.57 -19.64 2.71
C ASN A 109 26.07 -18.73 1.56
N ALA A 110 27.37 -18.42 1.55
CA ALA A 110 28.01 -17.68 0.49
C ALA A 110 29.49 -18.06 0.32
N GLU A 111 29.96 -18.10 -0.93
CA GLU A 111 31.37 -18.11 -1.32
C GLU A 111 31.83 -16.72 -1.74
N VAL A 112 33.04 -16.37 -1.36
CA VAL A 112 33.73 -15.22 -1.89
C VAL A 112 34.39 -15.63 -3.20
N VAL A 113 33.88 -15.16 -4.33
CA VAL A 113 34.38 -15.52 -5.67
C VAL A 113 35.49 -14.61 -6.18
N ALA A 114 35.72 -13.48 -5.50
CA ALA A 114 36.90 -12.64 -5.68
C ALA A 114 37.18 -11.85 -4.39
N SER A 115 38.45 -11.52 -4.13
CA SER A 115 38.81 -10.85 -2.88
C SER A 115 38.07 -9.51 -2.70
N VAL A 116 37.50 -9.31 -1.50
CA VAL A 116 36.62 -8.17 -1.21
C VAL A 116 36.84 -7.64 0.22
N SER A 117 36.59 -6.35 0.41
CA SER A 117 36.72 -5.71 1.73
C SER A 117 35.56 -6.07 2.66
N PHE A 118 35.88 -6.56 3.85
CA PHE A 118 34.95 -6.77 4.96
C PHE A 118 35.08 -5.62 5.97
N ARG A 119 33.98 -4.92 6.27
CA ARG A 119 34.01 -3.62 6.96
C ARG A 119 33.15 -3.60 8.21
N LYS A 120 33.39 -2.61 9.08
CA LYS A 120 32.58 -2.37 10.29
C LYS A 120 31.20 -1.78 10.02
N GLY A 121 30.96 -1.24 8.82
CA GLY A 121 29.68 -0.67 8.42
C GLY A 121 29.45 -0.77 6.89
N PRO A 122 28.23 -0.49 6.43
CA PRO A 122 27.80 -0.62 5.03
C PRO A 122 28.20 0.60 4.19
N SER A 123 29.48 0.99 4.23
CA SER A 123 30.06 2.09 3.45
C SER A 123 31.52 1.82 3.08
N THR A 124 31.97 2.32 1.94
CA THR A 124 33.38 2.27 1.54
C THR A 124 34.26 3.15 2.42
N ASN A 125 33.67 4.08 3.17
CA ASN A 125 34.33 4.93 4.16
C ASN A 125 34.46 4.26 5.53
N ASP A 126 33.71 3.18 5.80
CA ASP A 126 33.79 2.48 7.07
C ASP A 126 35.11 1.70 7.19
N ALA A 127 35.64 1.63 8.42
CA ALA A 127 36.89 0.94 8.70
C ALA A 127 36.82 -0.52 8.23
N ARG A 128 37.82 -0.91 7.42
CA ARG A 128 37.98 -2.29 6.95
C ARG A 128 38.49 -3.15 8.09
N ILE A 129 37.77 -4.21 8.39
CA ILE A 129 38.16 -5.26 9.33
C ILE A 129 39.32 -6.04 8.70
N ARG A 130 39.08 -6.60 7.51
CA ARG A 130 40.08 -7.31 6.70
C ARG A 130 39.58 -7.52 5.27
N PHE A 131 40.35 -8.22 4.45
CA PHE A 131 39.86 -8.77 3.20
C PHE A 131 39.34 -10.19 3.42
N LEU A 132 38.25 -10.52 2.74
CA LEU A 132 37.85 -11.91 2.50
C LEU A 132 38.59 -12.39 1.26
N LYS A 133 39.04 -13.64 1.28
CA LYS A 133 39.80 -14.24 0.18
C LYS A 133 38.88 -15.01 -0.76
N GLU A 134 39.27 -15.13 -2.02
CA GLU A 134 38.59 -16.02 -2.96
C GLU A 134 38.54 -17.46 -2.42
N GLY A 135 37.40 -18.14 -2.58
CA GLY A 135 37.09 -19.45 -2.00
C GLY A 135 36.71 -19.41 -0.50
N GLU A 136 36.79 -18.25 0.16
CA GLU A 136 36.39 -18.12 1.55
C GLU A 136 34.87 -18.18 1.69
N ARG A 137 34.39 -19.00 2.62
CA ARG A 137 32.97 -19.17 2.87
C ARG A 137 32.51 -18.32 4.05
N ILE A 138 31.43 -17.57 3.85
CA ILE A 138 30.84 -16.68 4.86
C ILE A 138 29.34 -16.95 5.01
N THR A 139 28.77 -16.49 6.11
CA THR A 139 27.33 -16.52 6.35
C THR A 139 26.76 -15.12 6.17
N VAL A 140 26.12 -14.84 5.04
CA VAL A 140 25.32 -13.64 4.84
C VAL A 140 24.07 -13.74 5.69
N VAL A 141 23.91 -12.78 6.60
CA VAL A 141 22.81 -12.73 7.56
C VAL A 141 21.73 -11.71 7.17
N ASP A 142 22.06 -10.71 6.36
CA ASP A 142 21.10 -9.68 5.92
C ASP A 142 21.59 -8.92 4.67
N LYS A 143 20.66 -8.36 3.88
CA LYS A 143 20.95 -7.39 2.82
C LYS A 143 20.56 -5.99 3.29
N VAL A 144 21.56 -5.25 3.74
CA VAL A 144 21.40 -3.95 4.43
C VAL A 144 20.97 -2.86 3.45
N ASN A 145 21.46 -2.91 2.21
CA ASN A 145 20.99 -2.07 1.11
C ASN A 145 21.42 -2.69 -0.24
N SER A 146 21.25 -1.95 -1.34
CA SER A 146 21.58 -2.42 -2.70
C SER A 146 23.06 -2.73 -2.95
N TYR A 147 23.96 -2.34 -2.03
CA TYR A 147 25.41 -2.47 -2.19
C TYR A 147 26.09 -3.27 -1.06
N TRP A 148 25.39 -3.54 0.06
CA TRP A 148 26.00 -4.15 1.24
C TRP A 148 25.18 -5.29 1.84
N TYR A 149 25.84 -6.44 2.00
CA TYR A 149 25.41 -7.53 2.87
C TYR A 149 25.99 -7.32 4.27
N LYS A 150 25.24 -7.72 5.29
CA LYS A 150 25.78 -8.04 6.62
C LYS A 150 26.13 -9.52 6.60
N ALA A 151 27.33 -9.87 7.01
CA ALA A 151 27.81 -11.24 7.00
C ALA A 151 28.64 -11.57 8.25
N ILE A 152 28.79 -12.86 8.51
CA ILE A 152 29.62 -13.44 9.55
C ILE A 152 30.69 -14.28 8.87
N ASP A 153 31.96 -14.02 9.17
CA ASP A 153 33.06 -14.82 8.62
C ASP A 153 33.24 -16.16 9.34
N SER A 154 34.16 -16.99 8.85
CA SER A 154 34.45 -18.31 9.44
C SER A 154 34.96 -18.26 10.88
N ALA A 155 35.44 -17.10 11.35
CA ALA A 155 35.85 -16.86 12.72
C ALA A 155 34.72 -16.31 13.62
N GLY A 156 33.50 -16.16 13.08
CA GLY A 156 32.35 -15.62 13.79
C GLY A 156 32.31 -14.09 13.86
N VAL A 157 33.20 -13.40 13.14
CA VAL A 157 33.26 -11.93 13.13
C VAL A 157 32.16 -11.39 12.24
N THR A 158 31.31 -10.53 12.80
CA THR A 158 30.25 -9.83 12.03
C THR A 158 30.80 -8.57 11.38
N GLY A 159 30.43 -8.35 10.13
CA GLY A 159 30.81 -7.17 9.35
C GLY A 159 29.96 -7.03 8.09
N TYR A 160 30.42 -6.16 7.18
CA TYR A 160 29.68 -5.80 5.98
C TYR A 160 30.53 -6.00 4.73
N VAL A 161 29.95 -6.55 3.67
CA VAL A 161 30.62 -6.90 2.41
C VAL A 161 29.76 -6.50 1.21
N SER A 162 30.39 -6.28 0.05
CA SER A 162 29.69 -5.92 -1.18
C SER A 162 28.62 -6.94 -1.58
N THR A 163 27.49 -6.48 -2.13
CA THR A 163 26.45 -7.35 -2.72
C THR A 163 26.70 -7.71 -4.18
N SER A 164 27.80 -7.25 -4.77
CA SER A 164 28.09 -7.56 -6.17
C SER A 164 28.48 -9.03 -6.31
N ASP A 165 27.86 -9.67 -7.30
CA ASP A 165 28.15 -11.00 -7.83
C ASP A 165 29.60 -11.18 -8.28
N GLN A 166 30.32 -10.10 -8.58
CA GLN A 166 31.78 -10.14 -8.80
C GLN A 166 32.55 -10.62 -7.56
N TYR A 167 32.01 -10.45 -6.35
CA TYR A 167 32.72 -10.72 -5.10
C TYR A 167 32.07 -11.83 -4.27
N ILE A 168 30.75 -11.94 -4.29
CA ILE A 168 29.99 -12.85 -3.42
C ILE A 168 28.98 -13.65 -4.25
N GLU A 169 29.08 -14.98 -4.16
CA GLU A 169 28.13 -15.94 -4.70
C GLU A 169 27.42 -16.63 -3.54
N LEU A 170 26.08 -16.67 -3.53
CA LEU A 170 25.33 -17.31 -2.44
C LEU A 170 25.15 -18.80 -2.72
N PHE A 171 25.44 -19.66 -1.74
CA PHE A 171 25.10 -21.08 -1.81
C PHE A 171 23.62 -21.26 -1.50
N GLY A 172 22.84 -21.68 -2.50
CA GLY A 172 21.42 -22.00 -2.31
C GLY A 172 20.48 -20.92 -2.85
N SER A 173 20.36 -20.90 -4.17
CA SER A 173 19.03 -20.84 -4.78
C SER A 173 18.95 -21.89 -5.89
N GLU A 174 19.18 -23.15 -5.52
CA GLU A 174 18.48 -24.24 -6.20
C GLU A 174 17.54 -24.90 -5.19
N GLU A 175 16.36 -25.15 -5.73
CA GLU A 175 15.11 -25.57 -5.15
C GLU A 175 15.26 -26.84 -4.30
N ASP A 176 14.85 -26.75 -3.04
CA ASP A 176 14.35 -27.91 -2.29
C ASP A 176 13.22 -27.42 -1.37
N ASP A 177 12.06 -27.26 -2.01
CA ASP A 177 10.73 -27.60 -1.53
C ASP A 177 10.56 -27.78 -0.01
N ASN A 178 10.22 -26.67 0.66
CA ASN A 178 9.08 -26.55 1.60
C ASN A 178 9.16 -25.23 2.40
N GLU A 179 9.52 -24.11 1.75
CA GLU A 179 8.87 -22.85 2.12
C GLU A 179 7.59 -22.79 1.29
N GLU A 180 6.43 -22.85 1.97
CA GLU A 180 5.14 -22.62 1.32
C GLU A 180 5.25 -21.36 0.46
N ALA A 181 4.95 -21.50 -0.82
CA ALA A 181 4.98 -20.38 -1.73
C ALA A 181 4.10 -19.27 -1.16
N VAL A 182 4.67 -18.09 -0.91
CA VAL A 182 3.96 -16.97 -0.27
C VAL A 182 3.17 -16.25 -1.35
N PHE A 183 2.16 -16.92 -1.85
CA PHE A 183 1.12 -16.28 -2.62
C PHE A 183 0.07 -15.71 -1.66
N GLN A 184 -0.48 -14.56 -2.01
CA GLN A 184 -1.61 -13.99 -1.27
C GLN A 184 -2.86 -14.87 -1.38
N ASP A 185 -2.95 -15.68 -2.45
CA ASP A 185 -4.02 -16.63 -2.78
C ASP A 185 -3.44 -17.76 -3.65
N ASP A 186 -4.19 -18.85 -3.87
CA ASP A 186 -3.74 -19.94 -4.76
C ASP A 186 -3.33 -19.42 -6.15
N PRO A 187 -2.15 -19.81 -6.67
CA PRO A 187 -1.71 -19.37 -7.99
C PRO A 187 -2.72 -19.81 -9.05
N ASN A 188 -3.10 -18.87 -9.92
CA ASN A 188 -4.17 -19.03 -10.91
C ASN A 188 -3.67 -18.98 -12.36
N ALA A 189 -2.34 -19.07 -12.54
CA ALA A 189 -1.70 -19.11 -13.84
C ALA A 189 -0.32 -19.78 -13.79
N THR A 190 0.11 -20.28 -14.93
CA THR A 190 1.44 -20.87 -15.13
C THR A 190 2.14 -20.23 -16.32
N ILE A 191 3.43 -19.95 -16.18
CA ILE A 191 4.25 -19.44 -17.28
C ILE A 191 4.52 -20.55 -18.28
N VAL A 192 4.20 -20.32 -19.55
CA VAL A 192 4.31 -21.32 -20.62
C VAL A 192 5.67 -21.23 -21.32
N LYS A 193 6.26 -20.03 -21.34
CA LYS A 193 7.56 -19.75 -21.96
C LYS A 193 8.24 -18.59 -21.23
N SER A 194 9.56 -18.61 -21.18
CA SER A 194 10.34 -17.56 -20.51
C SER A 194 9.91 -16.16 -20.96
N VAL A 195 9.62 -15.30 -19.97
CA VAL A 195 9.05 -13.97 -20.20
C VAL A 195 9.61 -12.98 -19.19
N SER A 196 9.73 -11.72 -19.61
CA SER A 196 10.22 -10.65 -18.72
C SER A 196 9.19 -10.31 -17.66
N PHE A 197 9.59 -10.41 -16.39
CA PHE A 197 8.87 -9.88 -15.25
C PHE A 197 9.38 -8.48 -14.93
N ARG A 198 8.50 -7.49 -14.97
CA ARG A 198 8.88 -6.08 -15.02
C ARG A 198 8.31 -5.30 -13.85
N THR A 199 8.93 -4.16 -13.57
CA THR A 199 8.47 -3.21 -12.55
C THR A 199 7.22 -2.43 -12.97
N GLY A 200 6.84 -2.47 -14.26
CA GLY A 200 5.66 -1.78 -14.80
C GLY A 200 5.06 -2.49 -16.02
N PRO A 201 3.80 -2.20 -16.39
CA PRO A 201 3.07 -2.81 -17.50
C PRO A 201 3.49 -2.20 -18.86
N SER A 202 4.78 -2.21 -19.16
CA SER A 202 5.38 -1.71 -20.39
C SER A 202 6.63 -2.51 -20.73
N THR A 203 6.94 -2.64 -22.02
CA THR A 203 8.22 -3.21 -22.50
C THR A 203 9.42 -2.35 -22.14
N ASP A 204 9.20 -1.08 -21.80
CA ASP A 204 10.24 -0.12 -21.42
C ASP A 204 10.51 -0.13 -19.91
N ALA A 205 9.62 -0.76 -19.11
CA ALA A 205 9.80 -0.88 -17.68
C ALA A 205 10.96 -1.83 -17.35
N SER A 206 11.74 -1.48 -16.32
CA SER A 206 12.89 -2.27 -15.89
C SER A 206 12.49 -3.72 -15.61
N ARG A 207 13.29 -4.66 -16.12
CA ARG A 207 13.10 -6.09 -15.88
C ARG A 207 13.61 -6.42 -14.49
N ILE A 208 12.71 -6.94 -13.65
CA ILE A 208 13.04 -7.50 -12.33
C ILE A 208 13.89 -8.74 -12.54
N ARG A 209 13.35 -9.71 -13.29
CA ARG A 209 14.02 -10.94 -13.74
C ARG A 209 13.24 -11.57 -14.89
N TYR A 210 13.68 -12.75 -15.34
CA TYR A 210 12.86 -13.63 -16.16
C TYR A 210 12.06 -14.58 -15.28
N LEU A 211 10.79 -14.80 -15.65
CA LEU A 211 10.01 -15.94 -15.17
C LEU A 211 10.28 -17.12 -16.08
N GLN A 212 10.36 -18.33 -15.52
CA GLN A 212 10.69 -19.53 -16.28
C GLN A 212 9.44 -20.31 -16.69
N ALA A 213 9.54 -21.12 -17.74
CA ALA A 213 8.44 -22.00 -18.13
C ALA A 213 8.15 -23.01 -17.00
N GLY A 214 6.88 -23.26 -16.72
CA GLY A 214 6.42 -24.08 -15.59
C GLY A 214 6.26 -23.30 -14.28
N GLU A 215 6.73 -22.05 -14.19
CA GLU A 215 6.65 -21.27 -12.96
C GLU A 215 5.18 -20.88 -12.64
N PRO A 216 4.64 -21.25 -11.46
CA PRO A 216 3.30 -20.82 -11.04
C PRO A 216 3.34 -19.37 -10.60
N VAL A 217 2.32 -18.61 -10.99
CA VAL A 217 2.16 -17.20 -10.62
C VAL A 217 0.73 -16.90 -10.23
N LEU A 218 0.56 -15.99 -9.27
CA LEU A 218 -0.76 -15.47 -8.92
C LEU A 218 -1.02 -14.21 -9.74
N ILE A 219 -1.96 -14.26 -10.69
CA ILE A 219 -2.49 -13.07 -11.35
C ILE A 219 -3.41 -12.35 -10.37
N LEU A 220 -2.95 -11.20 -9.91
CA LEU A 220 -3.71 -10.29 -9.07
C LEU A 220 -4.65 -9.42 -9.91
N GLN A 221 -4.23 -9.06 -11.12
CA GLN A 221 -4.98 -8.14 -11.97
C GLN A 221 -4.60 -8.25 -13.44
N LYS A 222 -5.58 -8.22 -14.33
CA LYS A 222 -5.36 -7.85 -15.74
C LYS A 222 -5.29 -6.34 -15.86
N VAL A 223 -4.10 -5.81 -16.09
CA VAL A 223 -3.84 -4.36 -16.09
C VAL A 223 -4.32 -3.74 -17.39
N ASN A 224 -4.13 -4.43 -18.51
CA ASN A 224 -4.69 -4.08 -19.82
C ASN A 224 -4.68 -5.31 -20.75
N SER A 225 -4.91 -5.12 -22.05
CA SER A 225 -4.89 -6.20 -23.04
C SER A 225 -3.54 -6.90 -23.18
N TYR A 226 -2.44 -6.31 -22.70
CA TYR A 226 -1.06 -6.76 -22.90
C TYR A 226 -0.34 -7.15 -21.60
N TRP A 227 -0.82 -6.76 -20.42
CA TRP A 227 -0.12 -6.96 -19.16
C TRP A 227 -1.01 -7.47 -18.01
N TYR A 228 -0.53 -8.51 -17.32
CA TYR A 228 -1.01 -8.92 -16.00
C TYR A 228 -0.10 -8.34 -14.93
N LYS A 229 -0.67 -7.91 -13.81
CA LYS A 229 0.05 -7.74 -12.54
C LYS A 229 0.02 -9.08 -11.81
N ILE A 230 1.19 -9.58 -11.47
CA ILE A 230 1.34 -10.91 -10.87
C ILE A 230 2.19 -10.85 -9.61
N GLN A 231 2.02 -11.84 -8.75
CA GLN A 231 2.90 -12.18 -7.65
C GLN A 231 3.65 -13.47 -8.00
N ASP A 232 4.98 -13.48 -7.83
CA ASP A 232 5.78 -14.70 -7.99
C ASP A 232 5.79 -15.55 -6.72
N LYS A 233 6.40 -16.75 -6.78
CA LYS A 233 6.52 -17.67 -5.63
C LYS A 233 7.21 -17.07 -4.38
N ASN A 234 7.96 -15.98 -4.56
CA ASN A 234 8.67 -15.27 -3.50
C ASN A 234 7.88 -14.07 -2.96
N GLY A 235 6.60 -13.94 -3.36
CA GLY A 235 5.74 -12.84 -2.97
C GLY A 235 6.04 -11.51 -3.70
N LYS A 236 6.92 -11.50 -4.71
CA LYS A 236 7.31 -10.28 -5.43
C LYS A 236 6.22 -9.86 -6.41
N LEU A 237 5.84 -8.58 -6.33
CA LEU A 237 4.89 -7.97 -7.27
C LEU A 237 5.59 -7.38 -8.50
N GLY A 238 4.96 -7.55 -9.66
CA GLY A 238 5.39 -6.93 -10.91
C GLY A 238 4.43 -7.26 -12.06
N TYR A 239 4.92 -7.16 -13.29
CA TYR A 239 4.10 -7.22 -14.50
C TYR A 239 4.65 -8.19 -15.53
N VAL A 240 3.76 -8.96 -16.16
CA VAL A 240 4.08 -9.95 -17.19
C VAL A 240 3.10 -9.84 -18.36
N SER A 241 3.50 -10.26 -19.56
CA SER A 241 2.66 -10.21 -20.75
C SER A 241 1.38 -11.05 -20.59
N THR A 242 0.24 -10.59 -21.11
CA THR A 242 -1.02 -11.35 -21.18
C THR A 242 -1.06 -12.36 -22.33
N SER A 243 -0.08 -12.31 -23.22
CA SER A 243 -0.06 -13.17 -24.40
C SER A 243 -0.01 -14.64 -23.98
N SER A 244 -0.91 -15.43 -24.56
CA SER A 244 -1.00 -16.88 -24.35
C SER A 244 0.28 -17.63 -24.77
N SER A 245 1.18 -16.98 -25.51
CA SER A 245 2.51 -17.52 -25.81
C SER A 245 3.45 -17.55 -24.60
N TYR A 246 3.15 -16.78 -23.54
CA TYR A 246 4.00 -16.66 -22.36
C TYR A 246 3.31 -17.10 -21.07
N ILE A 247 1.99 -16.97 -20.95
CA ILE A 247 1.26 -17.30 -19.72
C ILE A 247 -0.06 -18.00 -20.05
N LYS A 248 -0.38 -19.04 -19.29
CA LYS A 248 -1.64 -19.78 -19.33
C LYS A 248 -2.36 -19.53 -18.02
N THR A 249 -3.60 -19.07 -18.09
CA THR A 249 -4.44 -18.84 -16.91
C THR A 249 -5.33 -20.05 -16.68
N ASP A 250 -5.49 -20.44 -15.42
CA ASP A 250 -6.52 -21.40 -15.05
C ASP A 250 -7.86 -20.68 -15.13
N SER A 251 -8.85 -21.29 -15.80
CA SER A 251 -10.11 -20.65 -16.25
C SER A 251 -11.07 -20.20 -15.13
N THR A 252 -10.56 -19.94 -13.93
CA THR A 252 -11.27 -19.48 -12.73
C THR A 252 -10.63 -18.18 -12.22
N THR A 253 -10.77 -17.08 -12.97
CA THR A 253 -10.24 -15.78 -12.50
C THR A 253 -11.19 -15.16 -11.46
N PRO A 254 -10.73 -14.85 -10.23
CA PRO A 254 -11.54 -14.11 -9.27
C PRO A 254 -11.59 -12.62 -9.63
N THR A 255 -12.76 -12.04 -9.44
CA THR A 255 -13.12 -10.62 -9.62
C THR A 255 -12.31 -9.73 -8.66
N PRO A 256 -11.79 -8.55 -9.08
CA PRO A 256 -10.80 -7.81 -8.30
C PRO A 256 -11.37 -7.01 -7.12
N THR A 257 -10.74 -7.15 -5.95
CA THR A 257 -10.91 -6.39 -4.71
C THR A 257 -9.87 -5.24 -4.63
N PRO A 258 -10.20 -3.98 -4.27
CA PRO A 258 -9.28 -2.83 -4.37
C PRO A 258 -8.66 -2.32 -3.04
N GLU A 259 -7.34 -1.97 -3.00
CA GLU A 259 -6.68 -0.86 -2.22
C GLU A 259 -5.11 -0.83 -2.36
N PRO A 260 -4.30 0.22 -1.99
CA PRO A 260 -4.36 1.71 -2.06
C PRO A 260 -3.14 2.36 -2.85
N PRO A 261 -3.07 3.71 -3.11
CA PRO A 261 -2.22 4.34 -4.16
C PRO A 261 -0.94 5.13 -3.72
N VAL A 262 0.08 5.25 -4.62
CA VAL A 262 1.31 6.11 -4.49
C VAL A 262 1.54 6.95 -5.78
N GLN A 263 1.99 8.21 -5.63
CA GLN A 263 1.89 9.37 -6.54
C GLN A 263 2.91 9.50 -7.72
N VAL A 264 2.45 10.06 -8.85
CA VAL A 264 3.19 10.46 -10.09
C VAL A 264 3.05 12.00 -10.26
N PRO A 265 3.99 12.77 -10.87
CA PRO A 265 3.91 14.24 -10.93
C PRO A 265 2.57 14.75 -11.49
N SER A 266 1.93 15.65 -10.75
CA SER A 266 0.51 15.99 -10.91
C SER A 266 0.13 16.53 -12.29
N SER A 267 0.99 17.28 -13.00
CA SER A 267 0.63 17.89 -14.30
C SER A 267 0.47 16.87 -15.44
N GLN A 268 1.39 15.90 -15.56
CA GLN A 268 1.30 14.89 -16.62
C GLN A 268 0.14 13.92 -16.37
N SER A 269 -0.13 13.61 -15.09
CA SER A 269 -1.29 12.81 -14.70
C SER A 269 -2.59 13.55 -15.01
N VAL A 270 -2.68 14.83 -14.68
CA VAL A 270 -3.83 15.68 -15.02
C VAL A 270 -4.10 15.69 -16.52
N GLU A 271 -3.07 15.92 -17.36
CA GLU A 271 -3.29 15.96 -18.81
C GLU A 271 -3.65 14.59 -19.41
N LYS A 272 -3.11 13.48 -18.88
CA LYS A 272 -3.51 12.13 -19.31
C LYS A 272 -4.98 11.84 -18.98
N MET A 273 -5.43 12.21 -17.78
CA MET A 273 -6.82 12.08 -17.38
C MET A 273 -7.75 12.93 -18.25
N ILE A 274 -7.39 14.20 -18.48
CA ILE A 274 -8.19 15.08 -19.34
C ILE A 274 -8.23 14.57 -20.77
N ALA A 275 -7.08 14.18 -21.35
CA ALA A 275 -7.02 13.62 -22.70
C ALA A 275 -7.87 12.35 -22.83
N ALA A 276 -7.93 11.51 -21.80
CA ALA A 276 -8.81 10.35 -21.77
C ALA A 276 -10.30 10.75 -21.72
N GLY A 277 -10.67 11.72 -20.89
CA GLY A 277 -12.05 12.24 -20.84
C GLY A 277 -12.49 12.89 -22.16
N MET A 278 -11.59 13.61 -22.83
CA MET A 278 -11.84 14.29 -24.10
C MET A 278 -12.14 13.33 -25.26
N LYS A 279 -11.70 12.07 -25.18
CA LYS A 279 -12.05 11.03 -26.17
C LYS A 279 -13.54 10.72 -26.22
N PHE A 280 -14.29 11.09 -25.17
CA PHE A 280 -15.73 10.87 -25.09
C PHE A 280 -16.55 12.06 -25.56
N LEU A 281 -15.95 13.14 -26.09
CA LEU A 281 -16.70 14.27 -26.64
C LEU A 281 -17.78 13.79 -27.62
N GLY A 282 -19.02 14.25 -27.41
CA GLY A 282 -20.19 13.87 -28.19
C GLY A 282 -20.88 12.57 -27.76
N THR A 283 -20.31 11.77 -26.86
CA THR A 283 -20.96 10.54 -26.36
C THR A 283 -22.32 10.90 -25.73
N PRO A 284 -23.44 10.27 -26.17
CA PRO A 284 -24.78 10.61 -25.69
C PRO A 284 -24.94 10.48 -24.18
N TYR A 285 -25.78 11.34 -23.61
CA TYR A 285 -26.11 11.28 -22.18
C TYR A 285 -27.12 10.17 -21.87
N GLU A 286 -26.83 9.40 -20.83
CA GLU A 286 -27.78 8.48 -20.21
C GLU A 286 -27.62 8.53 -18.69
N TYR A 287 -28.70 8.83 -17.97
CA TYR A 287 -28.68 8.85 -16.51
C TYR A 287 -28.44 7.45 -15.96
N GLY A 288 -27.41 7.28 -15.15
CA GLY A 288 -27.06 5.97 -14.58
C GLY A 288 -26.45 5.00 -15.60
N SER A 289 -25.74 5.53 -16.60
CA SER A 289 -25.08 4.74 -17.65
C SER A 289 -24.21 3.62 -17.08
N SER A 290 -24.00 2.59 -17.89
CA SER A 290 -23.18 1.43 -17.52
C SER A 290 -21.72 1.82 -17.30
N ARG A 291 -21.13 1.44 -16.16
CA ARG A 291 -19.70 1.67 -15.88
C ARG A 291 -18.74 0.77 -16.67
N TYR A 292 -19.28 -0.07 -17.56
CA TYR A 292 -18.58 -1.06 -18.37
C TYR A 292 -18.83 -0.89 -19.87
N ASP A 293 -19.81 -0.06 -20.25
CA ASP A 293 -20.12 0.26 -21.64
C ASP A 293 -20.08 1.78 -21.82
N ASN A 294 -19.36 2.24 -22.84
CA ASN A 294 -19.11 3.65 -23.10
C ASN A 294 -19.94 4.20 -24.28
N THR A 295 -20.98 3.47 -24.72
CA THR A 295 -21.92 3.94 -25.76
C THR A 295 -22.73 5.16 -25.30
N THR A 296 -23.02 5.25 -23.99
CA THR A 296 -23.67 6.40 -23.34
C THR A 296 -22.96 6.74 -22.03
N MET A 297 -23.15 7.95 -21.51
CA MET A 297 -22.51 8.40 -20.27
C MET A 297 -23.40 9.30 -19.41
N ASP A 298 -23.37 9.11 -18.10
CA ASP A 298 -23.69 10.15 -17.12
C ASP A 298 -22.44 10.93 -16.67
N CYS A 299 -22.68 12.00 -15.91
CA CYS A 299 -21.63 12.88 -15.39
C CYS A 299 -20.53 12.15 -14.61
N SER A 300 -20.90 11.20 -13.75
CA SER A 300 -19.98 10.45 -12.91
C SER A 300 -19.29 9.32 -13.65
N ASP A 301 -19.91 8.75 -14.69
CA ASP A 301 -19.25 7.80 -15.60
C ASP A 301 -18.11 8.48 -16.32
N LEU A 302 -18.38 9.62 -16.97
CA LEU A 302 -17.38 10.35 -17.73
C LEU A 302 -16.14 10.63 -16.88
N VAL A 303 -16.35 11.13 -15.65
CA VAL A 303 -15.26 11.37 -14.69
C VAL A 303 -14.54 10.06 -14.37
N ARG A 304 -15.28 8.99 -14.05
CA ARG A 304 -14.67 7.70 -13.70
C ARG A 304 -13.89 7.10 -14.88
N GLN A 305 -14.39 7.19 -16.11
CA GLN A 305 -13.72 6.71 -17.32
C GLN A 305 -12.49 7.57 -17.63
N ALA A 306 -12.53 8.88 -17.43
CA ALA A 306 -11.36 9.75 -17.61
C ALA A 306 -10.21 9.35 -16.66
N PHE A 307 -10.50 9.14 -15.39
CA PHE A 307 -9.51 8.70 -14.40
C PHE A 307 -9.05 7.25 -14.62
N LEU A 308 -9.97 6.35 -14.97
CA LEU A 308 -9.65 4.95 -15.23
C LEU A 308 -8.76 4.82 -16.48
N ASN A 309 -9.15 5.44 -17.59
CA ASN A 309 -8.43 5.29 -18.86
C ASN A 309 -7.15 6.14 -18.91
N GLY A 310 -7.13 7.29 -18.22
CA GLY A 310 -5.97 8.17 -18.19
C GLY A 310 -4.92 7.76 -17.16
N LEU A 311 -5.35 7.25 -16.01
CA LEU A 311 -4.49 7.05 -14.83
C LEU A 311 -4.60 5.68 -14.20
N ASN A 312 -5.44 4.79 -14.71
CA ASN A 312 -5.77 3.52 -14.06
C ASN A 312 -6.29 3.71 -12.61
N LEU A 313 -6.88 4.88 -12.32
CA LEU A 313 -7.49 5.20 -11.04
C LEU A 313 -9.00 5.04 -11.15
N ARG A 314 -9.55 4.05 -10.46
CA ARG A 314 -10.99 3.78 -10.47
C ARG A 314 -11.67 4.61 -9.38
N LEU A 315 -12.31 5.70 -9.77
CA LEU A 315 -13.15 6.47 -8.86
C LEU A 315 -14.48 5.74 -8.53
N PRO A 316 -15.14 6.10 -7.42
CA PRO A 316 -16.47 5.59 -7.08
C PRO A 316 -17.51 5.80 -8.19
N GLY A 317 -18.57 5.00 -8.16
CA GLY A 317 -19.53 4.91 -9.25
C GLY A 317 -20.44 6.11 -9.45
N ASP A 318 -20.74 6.89 -8.40
CA ASP A 318 -21.66 8.03 -8.46
C ASP A 318 -21.03 9.34 -7.96
N SER A 319 -21.61 10.47 -8.38
CA SER A 319 -21.07 11.81 -8.12
C SER A 319 -20.96 12.16 -6.63
N ARG A 320 -21.82 11.61 -5.76
CA ARG A 320 -21.72 11.86 -4.31
C ARG A 320 -20.52 11.16 -3.71
N SER A 321 -20.35 9.88 -4.04
CA SER A 321 -19.21 9.08 -3.57
C SER A 321 -17.88 9.61 -4.12
N GLN A 322 -17.87 10.14 -5.36
CA GLN A 322 -16.72 10.87 -5.90
C GLN A 322 -16.43 12.17 -5.14
N GLY A 323 -17.46 12.89 -4.69
CA GLY A 323 -17.32 14.06 -3.83
C GLY A 323 -16.71 13.73 -2.47
N GLU A 324 -17.14 12.63 -1.84
CA GLU A 324 -16.55 12.15 -0.59
C GLU A 324 -15.09 11.71 -0.77
N TYR A 325 -14.78 11.03 -1.88
CA TYR A 325 -13.39 10.67 -2.23
C TYR A 325 -12.50 11.92 -2.30
N VAL A 326 -12.92 12.96 -3.02
CA VAL A 326 -12.15 14.21 -3.13
C VAL A 326 -11.91 14.89 -1.77
N LYS A 327 -12.92 14.88 -0.88
CA LYS A 327 -12.75 15.41 0.49
C LYS A 327 -11.74 14.61 1.32
N GLN A 328 -11.63 13.30 1.09
CA GLN A 328 -10.68 12.44 1.79
C GLN A 328 -9.24 12.62 1.29
N VAL A 329 -9.07 12.84 -0.01
CA VAL A 329 -7.73 12.98 -0.64
C VAL A 329 -7.06 14.30 -0.26
N GLY A 330 -7.80 15.40 -0.14
CA GLY A 330 -7.14 16.68 0.12
C GLY A 330 -8.07 17.86 0.35
N LYS A 331 -7.49 19.06 0.16
CA LYS A 331 -8.19 20.33 0.38
C LYS A 331 -9.23 20.56 -0.69
N THR A 332 -10.43 20.96 -0.25
CA THR A 332 -11.50 21.44 -1.12
C THR A 332 -11.68 22.95 -0.98
N THR A 333 -12.30 23.56 -1.96
CA THR A 333 -12.66 24.98 -1.98
C THR A 333 -14.10 25.16 -2.41
N THR A 334 -14.77 26.16 -1.85
CA THR A 334 -16.10 26.62 -2.27
C THR A 334 -16.03 27.80 -3.25
N ASP A 335 -14.82 28.28 -3.55
CA ASP A 335 -14.55 29.26 -4.60
C ASP A 335 -13.82 28.58 -5.77
N TRP A 336 -14.49 28.54 -6.93
CA TRP A 336 -14.02 27.82 -8.10
C TRP A 336 -12.79 28.49 -8.74
N HIS A 337 -12.53 29.78 -8.48
CA HIS A 337 -11.34 30.48 -8.98
C HIS A 337 -10.04 29.92 -8.38
N ASN A 338 -10.13 29.25 -7.22
CA ASN A 338 -8.99 28.60 -6.58
C ASN A 338 -8.73 27.17 -7.10
N LEU A 339 -9.60 26.66 -7.98
CA LEU A 339 -9.42 25.33 -8.56
C LEU A 339 -8.33 25.34 -9.61
N LYS A 340 -7.66 24.20 -9.73
CA LYS A 340 -6.66 23.93 -10.75
C LYS A 340 -7.24 23.03 -11.81
N ARG A 341 -6.76 23.19 -13.03
CA ARG A 341 -7.04 22.25 -14.12
C ARG A 341 -6.81 20.82 -13.63
N GLY A 342 -7.79 19.94 -13.86
CA GLY A 342 -7.82 18.57 -13.37
C GLY A 342 -8.64 18.34 -12.10
N ASP A 343 -8.97 19.40 -11.35
CA ASP A 343 -9.84 19.29 -10.17
C ASP A 343 -11.27 18.90 -10.58
N LEU A 344 -12.00 18.25 -9.66
CA LEU A 344 -13.41 17.95 -9.84
C LEU A 344 -14.28 19.05 -9.23
N LEU A 345 -15.37 19.39 -9.91
CA LEU A 345 -16.39 20.31 -9.41
C LEU A 345 -17.68 19.55 -9.10
N PHE A 346 -18.30 19.83 -7.96
CA PHE A 346 -19.54 19.21 -7.52
C PHE A 346 -20.66 20.24 -7.43
N PHE A 347 -21.85 19.86 -7.91
CA PHE A 347 -22.96 20.81 -8.08
C PHE A 347 -24.26 20.29 -7.45
N MET A 348 -25.07 21.23 -6.97
CA MET A 348 -26.43 20.97 -6.50
C MET A 348 -27.43 20.89 -7.66
N SER A 349 -28.68 20.53 -7.32
CA SER A 349 -29.79 20.49 -8.27
C SER A 349 -29.99 21.83 -8.98
N TYR A 350 -30.38 21.75 -10.26
CA TYR A 350 -30.76 22.93 -11.02
C TYR A 350 -32.05 23.55 -10.47
N LYS A 351 -32.07 24.87 -10.31
CA LYS A 351 -33.23 25.66 -9.84
C LYS A 351 -33.61 26.81 -10.78
N GLY A 352 -32.94 26.90 -11.93
CA GLY A 352 -33.11 28.00 -12.90
C GLY A 352 -31.78 28.53 -13.41
N SER A 353 -31.83 29.35 -14.46
CA SER A 353 -30.64 29.92 -15.11
C SER A 353 -30.11 31.19 -14.46
N LYS A 354 -30.85 31.78 -13.52
CA LYS A 354 -30.56 33.10 -12.95
C LYS A 354 -29.93 32.96 -11.56
N ALA A 355 -29.04 33.89 -11.19
CA ALA A 355 -28.43 33.94 -9.86
C ALA A 355 -29.49 34.02 -8.74
N SER A 356 -30.57 34.77 -8.97
CA SER A 356 -31.67 34.93 -8.01
C SER A 356 -32.37 33.62 -7.65
N SER A 357 -32.37 32.62 -8.53
CA SER A 357 -32.92 31.27 -8.25
C SER A 357 -32.14 30.52 -7.18
N TYR A 358 -30.97 31.02 -6.78
CA TYR A 358 -30.08 30.41 -5.79
C TYR A 358 -29.82 31.34 -4.58
N ALA A 359 -30.46 32.50 -4.53
CA ALA A 359 -30.32 33.43 -3.42
C ALA A 359 -30.81 32.81 -2.11
N GLY A 360 -30.06 33.01 -1.02
CA GLY A 360 -30.40 32.48 0.31
C GLY A 360 -30.18 30.97 0.48
N ILE A 361 -29.70 30.26 -0.53
CA ILE A 361 -29.41 28.82 -0.42
C ILE A 361 -28.05 28.62 0.25
N ASN A 362 -28.04 27.92 1.38
CA ASN A 362 -26.80 27.37 1.94
C ASN A 362 -26.32 26.21 1.05
N LYS A 363 -25.34 26.47 0.18
CA LYS A 363 -24.83 25.46 -0.76
C LYS A 363 -24.17 24.28 -0.05
N ALA A 364 -23.48 24.50 1.07
CA ALA A 364 -22.75 23.45 1.79
C ALA A 364 -23.65 22.35 2.35
N SER A 365 -24.95 22.62 2.56
CA SER A 365 -25.94 21.62 2.99
C SER A 365 -26.66 20.93 1.82
N GLN A 366 -26.40 21.33 0.58
CA GLN A 366 -27.10 20.78 -0.58
C GLN A 366 -26.51 19.43 -0.99
N ARG A 367 -27.39 18.56 -1.49
CA ARG A 367 -27.01 17.27 -2.05
C ARG A 367 -26.30 17.47 -3.39
N ILE A 368 -25.20 16.75 -3.60
CA ILE A 368 -24.54 16.64 -4.90
C ILE A 368 -25.48 15.91 -5.87
N THR A 369 -25.67 16.51 -7.05
CA THR A 369 -26.44 15.91 -8.16
C THR A 369 -25.66 15.82 -9.46
N HIS A 370 -24.50 16.46 -9.55
CA HIS A 370 -23.69 16.52 -10.77
C HIS A 370 -22.22 16.70 -10.45
N VAL A 371 -21.35 16.22 -11.34
CA VAL A 371 -19.88 16.35 -11.26
C VAL A 371 -19.30 16.72 -12.62
N ALA A 372 -18.20 17.48 -12.64
CA ALA A 372 -17.47 17.84 -13.85
C ALA A 372 -15.95 17.89 -13.61
N ILE A 373 -15.15 17.82 -14.68
CA ILE A 373 -13.69 17.98 -14.64
C ILE A 373 -13.36 19.44 -14.99
N TYR A 374 -12.59 20.13 -14.16
CA TYR A 374 -12.16 21.50 -14.41
C TYR A 374 -11.04 21.53 -15.45
N LEU A 375 -11.22 22.31 -16.51
CA LEU A 375 -10.23 22.46 -17.57
C LEU A 375 -9.37 23.71 -17.41
N GLY A 376 -9.63 24.52 -16.37
CA GLY A 376 -9.05 25.86 -16.22
C GLY A 376 -9.88 26.92 -16.95
N ASN A 377 -9.61 28.19 -16.66
CA ASN A 377 -10.25 29.34 -17.33
C ASN A 377 -11.79 29.32 -17.33
N GLY A 378 -12.40 28.78 -16.26
CA GLY A 378 -13.86 28.65 -16.18
C GLY A 378 -14.46 27.55 -17.06
N GLN A 379 -13.65 26.75 -17.77
CA GLN A 379 -14.14 25.67 -18.62
C GLN A 379 -14.28 24.36 -17.84
N ILE A 380 -15.35 23.61 -18.14
CA ILE A 380 -15.63 22.30 -17.53
C ILE A 380 -15.94 21.25 -18.60
N LEU A 381 -15.44 20.02 -18.42
CA LEU A 381 -15.80 18.84 -19.23
C LEU A 381 -16.83 18.02 -18.46
N HIS A 382 -18.00 17.79 -19.08
CA HIS A 382 -19.12 17.04 -18.46
C HIS A 382 -20.16 16.55 -19.47
N THR A 383 -21.18 15.87 -18.97
CA THR A 383 -22.42 15.51 -19.69
C THR A 383 -23.59 15.52 -18.70
N TYR A 384 -24.74 16.12 -19.03
CA TYR A 384 -25.77 16.42 -18.01
C TYR A 384 -27.23 16.23 -18.43
N SER A 385 -27.55 16.11 -19.71
CA SER A 385 -28.90 15.73 -20.17
C SER A 385 -28.89 15.27 -21.63
N LYS A 386 -29.99 14.66 -22.09
CA LYS A 386 -30.12 14.28 -23.52
C LYS A 386 -30.08 15.52 -24.42
N GLU A 387 -30.74 16.60 -23.98
CA GLU A 387 -30.84 17.89 -24.67
C GLU A 387 -29.51 18.64 -24.72
N SER A 388 -28.56 18.31 -23.83
CA SER A 388 -27.22 18.91 -23.87
C SER A 388 -26.37 18.40 -25.03
N GLY A 389 -26.79 17.32 -25.72
CA GLY A 389 -26.04 16.75 -26.84
C GLY A 389 -24.85 15.87 -26.43
N GLY A 390 -24.88 15.31 -25.22
CA GLY A 390 -23.84 14.41 -24.72
C GLY A 390 -22.66 15.12 -24.04
N VAL A 391 -21.51 14.45 -24.04
CA VAL A 391 -20.26 14.96 -23.45
C VAL A 391 -19.76 16.18 -24.20
N ARG A 392 -19.49 17.25 -23.46
CA ARG A 392 -19.19 18.56 -24.01
C ARG A 392 -18.36 19.40 -23.05
N ILE A 393 -17.87 20.52 -23.57
CA ILE A 393 -17.22 21.56 -22.77
C ILE A 393 -18.18 22.74 -22.66
N ASP A 394 -18.40 23.22 -21.43
CA ASP A 394 -19.15 24.44 -21.16
C ASP A 394 -18.33 25.43 -20.32
N ASN A 395 -18.80 26.68 -20.26
CA ASN A 395 -18.25 27.71 -19.38
C ASN A 395 -19.10 27.81 -18.10
N LEU A 396 -18.43 27.88 -16.97
CA LEU A 396 -18.98 28.02 -15.63
C LEU A 396 -19.45 29.47 -15.36
N ALA A 397 -18.63 30.45 -15.73
CA ALA A 397 -18.75 31.85 -15.30
C ALA A 397 -20.03 32.52 -15.85
N GLY A 398 -20.78 33.18 -14.97
CA GLY A 398 -22.04 33.86 -15.28
C GLY A 398 -23.19 32.93 -15.69
N LYS A 399 -23.01 31.60 -15.57
CA LYS A 399 -24.01 30.60 -15.93
C LYS A 399 -24.53 29.87 -14.70
N HIS A 400 -25.60 29.09 -14.87
CA HIS A 400 -26.16 28.30 -13.78
C HIS A 400 -25.18 27.31 -13.15
N TRP A 401 -24.11 26.92 -13.86
CA TRP A 401 -23.07 26.08 -13.29
C TRP A 401 -22.34 26.75 -12.12
N GLU A 402 -21.98 28.03 -12.26
CA GLU A 402 -21.40 28.81 -11.16
C GLU A 402 -22.37 28.93 -9.98
N TYR A 403 -23.66 29.17 -10.26
CA TYR A 403 -24.66 29.30 -9.20
C TYR A 403 -24.92 27.98 -8.46
N ARG A 404 -24.75 26.84 -9.13
CA ARG A 404 -24.92 25.49 -8.58
C ARG A 404 -23.67 24.91 -7.91
N PHE A 405 -22.50 25.53 -8.09
CA PHE A 405 -21.24 25.02 -7.55
C PHE A 405 -21.28 24.95 -6.02
N ILE A 406 -21.07 23.75 -5.46
CA ILE A 406 -21.02 23.51 -4.01
C ILE A 406 -19.57 23.62 -3.53
N PHE A 407 -18.70 22.77 -4.07
CA PHE A 407 -17.27 22.72 -3.79
C PHE A 407 -16.53 21.99 -4.90
N GLY A 408 -15.21 22.09 -4.92
CA GLY A 408 -14.33 21.28 -5.77
C GLY A 408 -12.97 21.02 -5.13
N GLY A 409 -12.18 20.16 -5.76
CA GLY A 409 -10.82 19.84 -5.32
C GLY A 409 -10.16 18.72 -6.11
N SER A 410 -8.90 18.45 -5.80
CA SER A 410 -8.10 17.42 -6.45
C SER A 410 -8.59 16.01 -6.05
N ALA A 411 -8.64 15.11 -7.04
CA ALA A 411 -8.77 13.67 -6.83
C ALA A 411 -7.40 12.94 -6.93
N LEU A 412 -6.30 13.69 -7.02
CA LEU A 412 -4.91 13.23 -7.16
C LEU A 412 -4.01 13.74 -6.02
#